data_AF-A0A7C5SHK0-F1
#
_entry.id   AF-A0A7C5SHK0-F1
#
_cell.length_a   1.000
_cell.length_b   1.000
_cell.length_c   1.000
_cell.angle_alpha   90.00
_cell.angle_beta   90.00
_cell.angle_gamma   90.00
#
_symmetry.space_group_name_H-M   'P 1'
#
loop_
_entity.id
_entity.type
_entity.pdbx_description
1 polymer ?
#
loop_
_entity_poly.entity_id
_entity_poly.type
_entity_poly.pdbx_seq_one_letter_code
_entity_poly.pdbx_strand_id
1 'polypeptide(L)'
;MNPDPGVEALAQRLLEMVAAEQRLIAEGRLEEVPAALEQRQKVMRQIPTDQAPPPAVREMLDKVREEGDRTLTLLCALRDELASHLDEGKRRKLAISGYARATGG
;
A
#
# COMPACT_ATOMS: atom_id res chain seq x y z
N MET A 1 29.15 11.93 -16.12
CA MET A 1 27.94 12.77 -16.05
C MET A 1 27.40 12.57 -14.64
N ASN A 2 27.56 13.57 -13.76
CA ASN A 2 27.10 13.44 -12.38
C ASN A 2 25.57 13.46 -12.35
N PRO A 3 24.92 12.65 -11.50
CA PRO A 3 23.49 12.74 -11.31
C PRO A 3 23.12 14.14 -10.84
N ASP A 4 22.00 14.66 -11.33
CA ASP A 4 21.42 15.88 -10.77
C ASP A 4 21.06 15.59 -9.31
N PRO A 5 21.67 16.29 -8.33
CA PRO A 5 21.46 16.01 -6.91
C PRO A 5 19.99 16.15 -6.49
N GLY A 6 19.18 16.88 -7.27
CA GLY A 6 17.75 16.99 -7.03
C GLY A 6 16.99 15.67 -7.30
N VAL A 7 17.35 14.94 -8.35
CA VAL A 7 16.65 13.70 -8.73
C VAL A 7 17.01 12.55 -7.80
N GLU A 8 18.27 12.48 -7.38
CA GLU A 8 18.73 11.50 -6.40
C GLU A 8 18.07 11.70 -5.03
N ALA A 9 17.95 12.95 -4.58
CA ALA A 9 17.24 13.28 -3.35
C ALA A 9 15.74 12.92 -3.43
N LEU A 10 15.09 13.12 -4.58
CA LEU A 10 13.70 12.71 -4.80
C LEU A 10 13.54 11.19 -4.76
N ALA A 11 14.45 10.44 -5.41
CA ALA A 11 14.43 8.98 -5.38
C ALA A 11 14.65 8.43 -3.97
N GLN A 12 15.59 9.01 -3.21
CA GLN A 12 15.83 8.65 -1.81
C GLN A 12 14.60 8.91 -0.94
N ARG A 13 13.98 10.08 -1.11
CA ARG A 13 12.75 10.43 -0.41
C ARG A 13 11.62 9.45 -0.73
N LEU A 14 11.49 9.00 -1.97
CA LEU A 14 10.49 7.99 -2.33
C LEU A 14 10.72 6.65 -1.62
N LEU A 15 11.97 6.20 -1.48
CA LEU A 15 12.29 4.99 -0.72
C LEU A 15 11.87 5.11 0.75
N GLU A 16 12.17 6.24 1.37
CA GLU A 16 11.77 6.52 2.75
C GLU A 16 10.25 6.55 2.92
N MET A 17 9.54 7.11 1.95
CA MET A 17 8.07 7.15 1.96
C MET A 17 7.46 5.76 1.82
N VAL A 18 8.00 4.90 0.94
CA VAL A 18 7.51 3.52 0.81
C VAL A 18 7.77 2.72 2.09
N ALA A 19 8.94 2.88 2.71
CA ALA A 19 9.23 2.25 4.01
C ALA A 19 8.27 2.74 5.11
N ALA A 20 7.91 4.03 5.11
CA ALA A 20 6.92 4.57 6.04
C ALA A 20 5.50 3.99 5.78
N GLU A 21 5.09 3.88 4.51
CA GLU A 21 3.82 3.24 4.12
C GLU A 21 3.74 1.79 4.63
N GLN A 22 4.81 1.01 4.45
CA GLN A 22 4.88 -0.37 4.93
C GLN A 22 4.76 -0.46 6.46
N ARG A 23 5.37 0.48 7.19
CA ARG A 23 5.23 0.54 8.66
C ARG A 23 3.80 0.84 9.08
N LEU A 24 3.13 1.80 8.43
CA LEU A 24 1.72 2.10 8.72
C LEU A 24 0.84 0.85 8.53
N ILE A 25 1.08 0.09 7.47
CA ILE A 25 0.34 -1.15 7.20
C ILE A 25 0.65 -2.22 8.26
N ALA A 26 1.92 -2.42 8.60
CA ALA A 26 2.34 -3.38 9.61
C ALA A 26 1.81 -3.04 11.01
N GLU A 27 1.68 -1.75 11.33
CA GLU A 27 1.10 -1.22 12.58
C GLU A 27 -0.44 -1.23 12.57
N GLY A 28 -1.08 -1.59 11.45
CA GLY A 28 -2.54 -1.60 11.31
C GLY A 28 -3.18 -0.21 11.20
N ARG A 29 -2.37 0.85 10.99
CA ARG A 29 -2.79 2.25 10.84
C ARG A 29 -3.27 2.53 9.41
N LEU A 30 -4.25 1.75 8.96
CA LEU A 30 -4.70 1.72 7.57
C LEU A 30 -5.37 3.02 7.13
N GLU A 31 -5.93 3.79 8.06
CA GLU A 31 -6.54 5.09 7.83
C GLU A 31 -5.55 6.17 7.37
N GLU A 32 -4.25 6.01 7.68
CA GLU A 32 -3.19 6.95 7.30
C GLU A 32 -2.54 6.63 5.95
N VAL A 33 -2.70 5.38 5.48
CA VAL A 33 -2.12 4.89 4.23
C VAL A 33 -2.57 5.71 3.00
N PRO A 34 -3.85 6.11 2.83
CA PRO A 34 -4.26 6.92 1.69
C PRO A 34 -3.53 8.26 1.61
N ALA A 35 -3.34 8.93 2.74
CA ALA A 35 -2.64 10.22 2.79
C ALA A 35 -1.15 10.06 2.45
N ALA A 36 -0.51 9.00 2.96
CA ALA A 36 0.88 8.67 2.64
C ALA A 36 1.06 8.39 1.14
N LEU A 37 0.18 7.59 0.54
CA LEU A 37 0.19 7.29 -0.90
C LEU A 37 -0.01 8.54 -1.76
N GLU A 38 -0.90 9.46 -1.36
CA GLU A 38 -1.12 10.71 -2.08
C GLU A 38 0.14 11.59 -2.06
N GLN A 39 0.84 11.65 -0.92
CA GLN A 39 2.11 12.35 -0.85
C GLN A 39 3.16 11.70 -1.75
N ARG A 40 3.25 10.36 -1.77
CA ARG A 40 4.20 9.65 -2.63
C ARG A 40 3.94 9.94 -4.10
N GLN A 41 2.68 9.95 -4.52
CA GLN A 41 2.30 10.34 -5.88
C GLN A 41 2.69 11.78 -6.23
N LYS A 42 2.56 12.72 -5.27
CA LYS A 42 3.01 14.11 -5.47
C LYS A 42 4.52 14.18 -5.72
N VAL A 43 5.31 13.43 -4.96
CA VAL A 43 6.77 13.37 -5.13
C VAL A 43 7.15 12.66 -6.43
N MET A 44 6.48 11.57 -6.81
CA MET A 44 6.73 10.89 -8.09
C MET A 44 6.55 11.81 -9.30
N ARG A 45 5.55 12.70 -9.28
CA ARG A 45 5.31 13.67 -10.37
C ARG A 45 6.40 14.73 -10.50
N GLN A 46 7.25 14.90 -9.48
CA GLN A 46 8.37 15.84 -9.51
C GLN A 46 9.61 15.23 -10.18
N ILE A 47 9.64 13.92 -10.39
CA ILE A 47 10.75 13.27 -11.08
C ILE A 47 10.66 13.58 -12.58
N PRO A 48 11.69 14.20 -13.18
CA PRO A 48 11.70 14.47 -14.60
C PRO A 48 11.67 13.16 -15.38
N THR A 49 10.74 13.04 -16.33
CA THR A 49 10.58 11.86 -17.20
C THR A 49 11.21 12.07 -18.58
N ASP A 50 11.63 13.29 -18.89
CA ASP A 50 12.16 13.68 -20.20
C ASP A 50 13.61 13.21 -20.43
N GLN A 51 14.32 12.79 -19.39
CA GLN A 51 15.71 12.32 -19.47
C GLN A 51 15.85 10.96 -18.79
N ALA A 52 16.62 10.06 -19.40
CA ALA A 52 16.94 8.78 -18.80
C ALA A 52 17.70 9.02 -17.48
N PRO A 53 17.20 8.50 -16.34
CA PRO A 53 17.85 8.72 -15.06
C PRO A 53 19.24 8.08 -15.05
N PRO A 54 20.20 8.67 -14.30
CA PRO A 54 21.50 8.07 -14.04
C PRO A 54 21.35 6.64 -13.49
N PRO A 55 22.30 5.71 -13.74
CA PRO A 55 22.17 4.31 -13.31
C PRO A 55 21.87 4.11 -11.82
N ALA A 56 22.48 4.92 -10.95
CA ALA A 56 22.24 4.88 -9.50
C ALA A 56 20.79 5.27 -9.14
N VAL A 57 20.29 6.35 -9.73
CA VAL A 57 18.90 6.82 -9.55
C VAL A 57 17.92 5.77 -10.10
N ARG A 58 18.25 5.15 -11.24
CA ARG A 58 17.45 4.08 -11.82
C ARG A 58 17.30 2.89 -10.87
N GLU A 59 18.40 2.43 -10.28
CA GLU A 59 18.37 1.33 -9.31
C GLU A 59 17.49 1.68 -8.09
N MET A 60 17.55 2.93 -7.62
CA MET A 60 16.69 3.40 -6.53
C MET A 60 15.20 3.41 -6.92
N LEU A 61 14.87 3.86 -8.13
CA LEU A 61 13.49 3.87 -8.63
C LEU A 61 12.96 2.46 -8.88
N ASP A 62 13.81 1.55 -9.35
CA ASP A 62 13.46 0.12 -9.48
C ASP A 62 13.16 -0.48 -8.10
N LYS A 63 13.95 -0.16 -7.06
CA LYS A 63 13.64 -0.55 -5.67
C LYS A 63 12.33 0.06 -5.16
N VAL A 64 12.08 1.34 -5.42
CA VAL A 64 10.79 2.00 -5.06
C VAL A 64 9.61 1.24 -5.68
N ARG A 65 9.75 0.82 -6.93
CA ARG A 65 8.73 0.04 -7.64
C ARG A 65 8.55 -1.34 -7.00
N GLU A 66 9.62 -2.09 -6.78
CA GLU A 66 9.56 -3.42 -6.15
C GLU A 66 8.89 -3.36 -4.77
N GLU A 67 9.26 -2.39 -3.94
CA GLU A 67 8.67 -2.20 -2.61
C GLU A 67 7.20 -1.77 -2.71
N GLY A 68 6.84 -0.97 -3.71
CA GLY A 68 5.44 -0.62 -4.00
C GLY A 68 4.58 -1.82 -4.40
N ASP A 69 5.11 -2.71 -5.23
CA ASP A 69 4.42 -3.93 -5.66
C ASP A 69 4.21 -4.90 -4.48
N ARG A 70 5.18 -4.98 -3.56
CA ARG A 70 5.03 -5.73 -2.30
C ARG A 70 3.94 -5.13 -1.41
N THR A 71 3.93 -3.80 -1.24
CA THR A 71 2.90 -3.10 -0.49
C THR A 71 1.50 -3.37 -1.05
N LEU A 72 1.34 -3.32 -2.37
CA LEU A 72 0.07 -3.64 -3.03
C LEU A 72 -0.37 -5.08 -2.76
N THR A 73 0.57 -6.03 -2.83
CA THR A 73 0.31 -7.44 -2.54
C THR A 73 -0.20 -7.64 -1.11
N LEU A 74 0.43 -6.97 -0.13
CA LEU A 74 0.00 -7.01 1.28
C LEU A 74 -1.40 -6.43 1.46
N LEU A 75 -1.69 -5.27 0.85
CA LEU A 75 -3.02 -4.65 0.91
C LEU A 75 -4.10 -5.53 0.27
N CYS A 76 -3.79 -6.22 -0.83
CA CYS A 76 -4.73 -7.18 -1.44
C CYS A 76 -4.98 -8.38 -0.52
N ALA A 77 -3.95 -8.93 0.12
CA ALA A 77 -4.11 -10.03 1.08
C ALA A 77 -4.99 -9.60 2.27
N LEU A 78 -4.72 -8.43 2.86
CA LEU A 78 -5.53 -7.84 3.93
C LEU A 78 -7.00 -7.65 3.51
N ARG A 79 -7.25 -7.15 2.30
CA ARG A 79 -8.60 -7.01 1.76
C ARG A 79 -9.33 -8.36 1.69
N ASP A 80 -8.65 -9.39 1.18
CA ASP A 80 -9.25 -10.71 0.98
C ASP A 80 -9.56 -11.40 2.33
N GLU A 81 -8.69 -11.21 3.32
CA GLU A 81 -8.91 -11.68 4.69
C GLU A 81 -10.11 -10.98 5.35
N LEU A 82 -10.21 -9.65 5.24
CA LEU A 82 -11.36 -8.89 5.73
C LEU A 82 -12.67 -9.31 5.06
N ALA A 83 -12.64 -9.55 3.75
CA ALA A 83 -13.81 -10.04 3.01
C ALA A 83 -14.26 -11.42 3.52
N SER A 84 -13.31 -12.34 3.73
CA SER A 84 -13.58 -13.67 4.30
C SER A 84 -14.23 -13.58 5.68
N HIS A 85 -13.70 -12.74 6.57
CA HIS A 85 -14.27 -12.53 7.91
C HIS A 85 -15.67 -11.92 7.88
N LEU A 86 -15.93 -10.96 6.99
CA LEU A 86 -17.26 -10.38 6.81
C LEU A 86 -18.28 -11.43 6.35
N ASP A 87 -17.91 -12.29 5.40
CA ASP A 87 -18.79 -13.33 4.90
C ASP A 87 -19.01 -14.46 5.91
N GLU A 88 -18.01 -14.78 6.73
CA GLU A 88 -18.20 -15.66 7.88
C GLU A 88 -19.17 -15.04 8.90
N GLY A 89 -19.02 -13.76 9.22
CA GLY A 89 -19.92 -13.04 10.12
C GLY A 89 -21.37 -13.03 9.63
N LYS A 90 -21.58 -12.80 8.33
CA LYS A 90 -22.92 -12.89 7.70
C LYS A 90 -23.51 -14.30 7.83
N ARG A 91 -22.71 -15.35 7.54
CA ARG A 91 -23.15 -16.75 7.67
C ARG A 91 -23.53 -17.10 9.12
N ARG A 92 -22.73 -16.69 10.10
CA ARG A 92 -23.04 -16.88 11.52
C ARG A 92 -24.34 -16.17 11.92
N LYS A 93 -24.56 -14.94 11.47
CA LYS A 93 -25.80 -14.19 11.73
C LYS A 93 -27.03 -14.87 11.13
N LEU A 94 -26.92 -15.40 9.92
CA LEU A 94 -28.00 -16.17 9.27
C LEU A 94 -28.30 -17.46 10.02
N ALA A 95 -27.28 -18.20 10.46
CA ALA A 95 -27.45 -19.43 11.24
C ALA A 95 -28.19 -19.16 12.57
N ILE A 96 -27.79 -18.13 13.32
CA ILE A 96 -28.46 -17.73 14.57
C ILE A 96 -29.92 -17.34 14.30
N SER A 97 -30.17 -16.57 13.25
CA SER A 97 -31.51 -16.14 12.88
C SER A 97 -32.40 -17.31 12.45
N GLY A 98 -31.83 -18.30 11.76
CA GLY A 98 -32.50 -19.55 11.39
C GLY A 98 -32.87 -20.39 12.61
N TYR A 99 -31.94 -20.54 13.56
CA TYR A 99 -32.19 -21.25 14.82
C TYR A 99 -33.30 -20.58 15.65
N ALA A 100 -33.22 -19.26 15.86
CA ALA A 100 -34.23 -18.52 16.61
C ALA A 100 -35.64 -18.68 16.01
N ARG A 101 -35.75 -18.77 14.68
CA ARG A 101 -37.02 -19.00 13.97
C ARG A 101 -37.51 -20.45 14.07
N ALA A 102 -36.60 -21.42 14.20
CA ALA A 102 -36.93 -22.84 14.31
C ALA A 102 -37.33 -23.26 15.74
N THR A 103 -36.87 -22.55 16.77
CA THR A 103 -37.14 -22.90 18.18
C THR A 103 -38.14 -21.98 18.89
N GLY A 104 -38.53 -20.85 18.28
CA GLY A 104 -39.41 -19.84 18.87
C GLY A 104 -40.81 -19.74 18.24
N GLY A 105 -41.25 -20.74 17.48
CA GLY A 105 -42.57 -20.82 16.83
C GLY A 105 -43.48 -21.85 17.47
#